data_AF-A0A949X2G2-F1
#
_entry.id   AF-A0A949X2G2-F1
#
_cell.length_a   1.000
_cell.length_b   1.000
_cell.length_c   1.000
_cell.angle_alpha   90.00
_cell.angle_beta   90.00
_cell.angle_gamma   90.00
#
_symmetry.space_group_name_H-M   'P 1'
#
loop_
_entity.id
_entity.type
_entity.pdbx_description
1 polymer ?
#
loop_
_entity_poly.entity_id
_entity_poly.type
_entity_poly.pdbx_seq_one_letter_code
_entity_poly.pdbx_strand_id
1 'polypeptide(L)'
;MVFSKDAKPPAGAWDEHGHNLLPSLAEHKYVGDFDVSPFAGFTKLHSLELDLGEPYRGGPLWLLMHGEIEYFSATSMYAADQAGLKPVAPYVEAFGADGKWKHVIDDLGFPAGGARTMTADLAGKLPVGTQRIRIWTNLQIYWDNIMIDRTDQNQSARLSEIPLAGADLRYHGFPFKIEGQPPGNVSYVYEKASATGPYTRPAGAYTRYGDVLPLLTNWDDKLAVFGSGDEVALDFDPSQLPSLPDGWTRDYFFVAHGYEKDMDFYAYDFTSVDPLPYSRMGNYPYPGKSFPLDDFHLNYLLEYNSRYMSGNEAHGYAFKYKY
;
A
#
# COMPACT_ATOMS: atom_id res chain seq x y z
N MET A 1 -5.78 -9.49 -11.91
CA MET A 1 -6.59 -10.34 -11.01
C MET A 1 -5.95 -11.71 -10.99
N VAL A 2 -5.81 -12.30 -9.80
CA VAL A 2 -5.21 -13.62 -9.60
C VAL A 2 -6.32 -14.58 -9.18
N PHE A 3 -6.44 -15.72 -9.85
CA PHE A 3 -7.41 -16.76 -9.51
C PHE A 3 -6.80 -17.74 -8.52
N SER A 4 -7.55 -18.08 -7.48
CA SER A 4 -7.18 -19.07 -6.47
C SER A 4 -8.36 -19.99 -6.20
N LYS A 5 -8.11 -21.31 -6.13
CA LYS A 5 -9.14 -22.32 -5.84
C LYS A 5 -8.74 -23.35 -4.79
N ASP A 6 -7.43 -23.54 -4.55
CA ASP A 6 -6.93 -24.50 -3.58
C ASP A 6 -5.55 -24.10 -3.05
N ALA A 7 -5.41 -22.83 -2.65
CA ALA A 7 -4.17 -22.36 -2.05
C ALA A 7 -3.87 -23.17 -0.78
N LYS A 8 -2.65 -23.66 -0.64
CA LYS A 8 -2.21 -24.50 0.50
C LYS A 8 -1.20 -23.75 1.35
N PRO A 9 -1.17 -23.97 2.68
CA PRO A 9 -0.05 -23.50 3.47
C PRO A 9 1.25 -24.15 2.96
N PRO A 10 2.42 -23.51 3.16
CA PRO A 10 3.70 -24.15 2.92
C PRO A 10 3.85 -25.42 3.77
N ALA A 11 4.63 -26.39 3.28
CA ALA A 11 4.93 -27.60 4.04
C ALA A 11 5.92 -27.34 5.19
N GLY A 12 6.57 -26.18 5.18
CA GLY A 12 7.55 -25.74 6.14
C GLY A 12 7.80 -24.24 6.00
N ALA A 13 8.00 -23.55 7.12
CA ALA A 13 8.33 -22.13 7.15
C ALA A 13 9.31 -21.89 8.30
N TRP A 14 10.41 -21.19 8.04
CA TRP A 14 11.44 -20.91 9.05
C TRP A 14 12.00 -19.50 8.93
N ASP A 15 12.38 -18.91 10.06
CA ASP A 15 13.16 -17.68 10.08
C ASP A 15 14.67 -17.97 9.89
N GLU A 16 15.50 -16.91 9.86
CA GLU A 16 16.95 -17.01 9.78
C GLU A 16 17.62 -17.67 11.00
N HIS A 17 16.89 -17.81 12.11
CA HIS A 17 17.32 -18.50 13.32
C HIS A 17 16.97 -20.00 13.28
N GLY A 18 16.17 -20.44 12.31
CA GLY A 18 15.71 -21.81 12.15
C GLY A 18 14.49 -22.15 13.00
N HIS A 19 13.81 -21.16 13.58
CA HIS A 19 12.56 -21.39 14.29
C HIS A 19 11.45 -21.74 13.31
N ASN A 20 10.60 -22.71 13.68
CA ASN A 20 9.47 -23.11 12.86
C ASN A 20 8.31 -22.10 13.00
N LEU A 21 7.93 -21.49 11.88
CA LEU A 21 6.90 -20.45 11.80
C LEU A 21 5.51 -20.99 11.45
N LEU A 22 5.38 -22.26 11.02
CA LEU A 22 4.10 -22.83 10.61
C LEU A 22 2.98 -22.71 11.64
N PRO A 23 3.21 -22.97 12.95
CA PRO A 23 2.14 -22.85 13.94
C PRO A 23 1.60 -21.42 14.04
N SER A 24 2.48 -20.42 13.99
CA SER A 24 2.08 -19.00 14.02
C SER A 24 1.31 -18.61 12.77
N LEU A 25 1.80 -18.99 11.58
CA LEU A 25 1.13 -18.70 10.31
C LEU A 25 -0.23 -19.40 10.17
N ALA A 26 -0.40 -20.58 10.77
CA ALA A 26 -1.67 -21.30 10.79
C ALA A 26 -2.71 -20.65 11.71
N GLU A 27 -2.25 -19.95 12.75
CA GLU A 27 -3.10 -19.24 13.72
C GLU A 27 -3.26 -17.74 13.40
N HIS A 28 -2.78 -17.28 12.23
CA HIS A 28 -2.77 -15.87 11.84
C HIS A 28 -2.06 -14.98 12.89
N LYS A 29 -0.96 -15.48 13.43
CA LYS A 29 -0.07 -14.73 14.32
C LYS A 29 1.09 -14.18 13.52
N TYR A 30 1.28 -12.87 13.61
CA TYR A 30 2.42 -12.19 13.01
C TYR A 30 3.76 -12.80 13.45
N VAL A 31 4.61 -13.10 12.47
CA VAL A 31 6.00 -13.53 12.67
C VAL A 31 6.95 -12.36 12.44
N GLY A 32 7.98 -12.25 13.29
CA GLY A 32 8.92 -11.13 13.23
C GLY A 32 9.98 -11.14 14.33
N ASP A 33 10.59 -12.30 14.58
CA ASP A 33 11.73 -12.45 15.51
C ASP A 33 13.03 -11.93 14.88
N PHE A 34 12.99 -10.72 14.32
CA PHE A 34 14.13 -10.05 13.72
C PHE A 34 14.66 -8.94 14.61
N ASP A 35 15.94 -8.62 14.47
CA ASP A 35 16.57 -7.50 15.17
C ASP A 35 16.10 -6.17 14.55
N VAL A 36 15.17 -5.49 15.21
CA VAL A 36 14.70 -4.15 14.81
C VAL A 36 15.86 -3.14 14.90
N SER A 37 16.01 -2.33 13.86
CA SER A 37 17.05 -1.31 13.81
C SER A 37 16.63 -0.03 14.55
N PRO A 38 17.55 0.88 14.87
CA PRO A 38 17.19 2.20 15.40
C PRO A 38 16.43 3.09 14.40
N PHE A 39 16.38 2.72 13.12
CA PHE A 39 15.66 3.44 12.08
C PHE A 39 14.31 2.78 11.86
N ALA A 40 13.22 3.50 12.12
CA ALA A 40 11.85 3.00 11.95
C ALA A 40 11.63 2.41 10.55
N GLY A 41 11.01 1.24 10.49
CA GLY A 41 10.76 0.48 9.27
C GLY A 41 11.92 -0.37 8.76
N PHE A 42 13.05 -0.40 9.48
CA PHE A 42 14.22 -1.21 9.14
C PHE A 42 14.61 -2.17 10.25
N THR A 43 15.19 -3.30 9.84
CA THR A 43 15.71 -4.36 10.70
C THR A 43 17.13 -4.72 10.26
N LYS A 44 17.81 -5.62 10.96
CA LYS A 44 18.89 -6.39 10.33
C LYS A 44 18.34 -7.23 9.18
N LEU A 45 19.20 -7.59 8.24
CA LEU A 45 18.82 -8.48 7.15
C LEU A 45 18.33 -9.82 7.74
N HIS A 46 17.10 -10.19 7.44
CA HIS A 46 16.42 -11.39 7.94
C HIS A 46 15.80 -12.16 6.79
N SER A 47 15.41 -13.42 7.04
CA SER A 47 14.87 -14.27 5.99
C SER A 47 13.68 -15.10 6.41
N LEU A 48 12.80 -15.34 5.45
CA LEU A 48 11.73 -16.32 5.54
C LEU A 48 12.00 -17.44 4.54
N GLU A 49 12.37 -18.62 5.01
CA GLU A 49 12.47 -19.84 4.20
C GLU A 49 11.11 -20.54 4.13
N LEU A 50 10.69 -20.95 2.93
CA LEU A 50 9.45 -21.67 2.67
C LEU A 50 9.74 -22.99 1.95
N ASP A 51 9.17 -24.09 2.44
CA ASP A 51 9.03 -25.34 1.68
C ASP A 51 7.71 -25.31 0.91
N LEU A 52 7.83 -25.39 -0.41
CA LEU A 52 6.71 -25.34 -1.35
C LEU A 52 5.84 -26.60 -1.34
N GLY A 53 6.21 -27.61 -0.53
CA GLY A 53 5.55 -28.91 -0.37
C GLY A 53 5.79 -29.87 -1.53
N GLU A 54 5.79 -29.35 -2.75
CA GLU A 54 6.15 -30.08 -3.96
C GLU A 54 7.17 -29.33 -4.81
N PRO A 55 8.08 -30.03 -5.50
CA PRO A 55 9.00 -29.43 -6.46
C PRO A 55 8.25 -28.65 -7.56
N TYR A 56 8.72 -27.45 -7.88
CA TYR A 56 8.19 -26.64 -8.97
C TYR A 56 8.34 -27.37 -10.31
N ARG A 57 7.24 -27.52 -11.06
CA ARG A 57 7.20 -28.27 -12.32
C ARG A 57 7.09 -27.39 -13.56
N GLY A 58 7.26 -26.07 -13.41
CA GLY A 58 6.81 -25.09 -14.39
C GLY A 58 5.34 -24.72 -14.20
N GLY A 59 4.88 -23.68 -14.90
CA GLY A 59 3.50 -23.21 -14.83
C GLY A 59 3.19 -22.28 -13.66
N PRO A 60 1.90 -22.08 -13.32
CA PRO A 60 1.46 -21.15 -12.29
C PRO A 60 2.03 -21.48 -10.90
N LEU A 61 2.54 -20.45 -10.24
CA LEU A 61 2.92 -20.49 -8.83
C LEU A 61 2.83 -19.06 -8.28
N TRP A 62 1.91 -18.87 -7.35
CA TRP A 62 1.69 -17.61 -6.66
C TRP A 62 1.85 -17.82 -5.16
N LEU A 63 2.44 -16.85 -4.48
CA LEU A 63 2.28 -16.71 -3.04
C LEU A 63 1.18 -15.69 -2.76
N LEU A 64 0.21 -16.07 -1.94
CA LEU A 64 -0.78 -15.17 -1.35
C LEU A 64 -0.26 -14.87 0.06
N MET A 65 0.29 -13.68 0.25
CA MET A 65 1.01 -13.32 1.47
C MET A 65 0.24 -12.21 2.17
N HIS A 66 -0.40 -12.54 3.29
CA HIS A 66 -1.01 -11.56 4.17
C HIS A 66 0.01 -11.12 5.21
N GLY A 67 0.05 -9.81 5.41
CA GLY A 67 0.98 -9.19 6.32
C GLY A 67 0.88 -7.69 6.27
N GLU A 68 1.81 -7.06 6.98
CA GLU A 68 1.88 -5.63 7.17
C GLU A 68 3.35 -5.21 7.27
N ILE A 69 3.63 -3.98 6.90
CA ILE A 69 4.95 -3.38 7.04
C ILE A 69 4.86 -2.23 8.04
N GLU A 70 5.78 -2.19 8.99
CA GLU A 70 6.04 -0.96 9.71
C GLU A 70 6.77 -0.01 8.76
N TYR A 71 6.09 1.06 8.34
CA TYR A 71 6.62 1.94 7.32
C TYR A 71 7.80 2.77 7.81
N PHE A 72 8.82 2.88 6.97
CA PHE A 72 9.81 3.94 7.10
C PHE A 72 9.19 5.30 6.79
N SER A 73 9.69 6.36 7.43
CA SER A 73 9.36 7.75 7.08
C SER A 73 10.53 8.40 6.34
N ALA A 74 10.32 9.57 5.72
CA ALA A 74 11.44 10.28 5.10
C ALA A 74 12.58 10.56 6.10
N THR A 75 12.26 10.85 7.37
CA THR A 75 13.24 10.98 8.46
C THR A 75 14.00 9.68 8.71
N SER A 76 13.32 8.53 8.83
CA SER A 76 14.02 7.27 9.11
C SER A 76 14.86 6.80 7.92
N MET A 77 14.38 7.01 6.68
CA MET A 77 15.15 6.76 5.46
C MET A 77 16.40 7.62 5.39
N TYR A 78 16.29 8.93 5.65
CA TYR A 78 17.43 9.84 5.63
C TYR A 78 18.47 9.45 6.68
N ALA A 79 18.04 9.14 7.91
CA ALA A 79 18.93 8.70 8.98
C ALA A 79 19.63 7.36 8.66
N ALA A 80 18.89 6.39 8.10
CA ALA A 80 19.45 5.12 7.64
C ALA A 80 20.50 5.32 6.54
N ASP A 81 20.22 6.19 5.56
CA ASP A 81 21.13 6.53 4.47
C ASP A 81 22.45 7.11 4.97
N GLN A 82 22.38 8.06 5.92
CA GLN A 82 23.56 8.65 6.56
C GLN A 82 24.41 7.62 7.31
N ALA A 83 23.79 6.56 7.82
CA ALA A 83 24.47 5.44 8.47
C ALA A 83 24.94 4.35 7.48
N GLY A 84 24.72 4.54 6.18
CA GLY A 84 25.09 3.58 5.13
C GLY A 84 24.14 2.38 5.00
N LEU A 85 22.99 2.40 5.67
CA LEU A 85 21.94 1.39 5.54
C LEU A 85 21.05 1.73 4.34
N LYS A 86 20.86 0.78 3.42
CA LYS A 86 19.98 0.92 2.26
C LYS A 86 18.80 -0.03 2.38
N PRO A 87 17.59 0.34 1.89
CA PRO A 87 16.49 -0.59 1.83
C PRO A 87 16.80 -1.74 0.88
N VAL A 88 16.45 -2.94 1.32
CA VAL A 88 16.53 -4.19 0.56
C VAL A 88 15.11 -4.66 0.39
N ALA A 89 14.53 -4.39 -0.79
CA ALA A 89 13.23 -4.95 -1.16
C ALA A 89 13.26 -6.48 -1.00
N PRO A 90 12.14 -7.12 -0.62
CA PRO A 90 12.10 -8.57 -0.47
C PRO A 90 12.54 -9.25 -1.77
N TYR A 91 13.67 -9.94 -1.74
CA TYR A 91 14.19 -10.68 -2.89
C TYR A 91 14.10 -12.19 -2.63
N VAL A 92 14.03 -12.99 -3.69
CA VAL A 92 13.84 -14.44 -3.57
C VAL A 92 15.06 -15.19 -4.06
N GLU A 93 15.48 -16.16 -3.26
CA GLU A 93 16.41 -17.21 -3.63
C GLU A 93 15.68 -18.56 -3.76
N ALA A 94 16.06 -19.34 -4.76
CA ALA A 94 15.59 -20.70 -4.97
C ALA A 94 16.70 -21.71 -4.59
N PHE A 95 16.35 -22.73 -3.81
CA PHE A 95 17.28 -23.82 -3.53
C PHE A 95 17.37 -24.75 -4.76
N GLY A 96 18.55 -24.82 -5.35
CA GLY A 96 18.83 -25.63 -6.54
C GLY A 96 19.12 -27.09 -6.22
N ALA A 97 19.00 -27.95 -7.23
CA ALA A 97 19.37 -29.36 -7.15
C ALA A 97 20.88 -29.58 -6.89
N ASP A 98 21.71 -28.55 -7.12
CA ASP A 98 23.14 -28.51 -6.79
C ASP A 98 23.42 -28.21 -5.32
N GLY A 99 22.37 -28.08 -4.49
CA GLY A 99 22.47 -27.79 -3.06
C GLY A 99 22.82 -26.33 -2.74
N LYS A 100 22.65 -25.41 -3.70
CA LYS A 100 22.98 -23.99 -3.54
C LYS A 100 21.74 -23.10 -3.70
N TRP A 101 21.72 -22.01 -2.95
CA TRP A 101 20.75 -20.92 -3.13
C TRP A 101 21.11 -20.10 -4.37
N LYS A 102 20.11 -19.76 -5.18
CA LYS A 102 20.25 -18.94 -6.39
C LYS A 102 19.25 -17.80 -6.33
N HIS A 103 19.73 -16.58 -6.45
CA HIS A 103 18.88 -15.40 -6.60
C HIS A 103 18.03 -15.54 -7.88
N VAL A 104 16.71 -15.35 -7.75
CA VAL A 104 15.73 -15.54 -8.85
C VAL A 104 14.76 -14.39 -9.03
N ILE A 105 14.57 -13.54 -8.02
CA ILE A 105 13.67 -12.37 -8.07
C ILE A 105 14.31 -11.24 -7.26
N ASP A 106 14.62 -10.10 -7.91
CA ASP A 106 15.24 -8.92 -7.27
C ASP A 106 14.28 -8.16 -6.34
N ASP A 107 12.98 -8.17 -6.68
CA ASP A 107 11.93 -7.48 -5.95
C ASP A 107 10.61 -8.26 -6.05
N LEU A 108 10.20 -8.85 -4.92
CA LEU A 108 8.95 -9.59 -4.74
C LEU A 108 7.78 -8.65 -4.44
N GLY A 109 8.06 -7.40 -4.05
CA GLY A 109 7.12 -6.49 -3.43
C GLY A 109 6.91 -6.76 -1.93
N PHE A 110 6.10 -5.92 -1.30
CA PHE A 110 5.67 -6.03 0.10
C PHE A 110 4.25 -5.45 0.26
N PRO A 111 3.52 -5.76 1.35
CA PRO A 111 2.18 -5.23 1.59
C PRO A 111 2.25 -3.71 1.72
N ALA A 112 1.52 -2.99 0.87
CA ALA A 112 1.56 -1.54 0.88
C ALA A 112 0.48 -0.95 1.82
N GLY A 113 0.85 -0.20 2.84
CA GLY A 113 -0.03 0.33 3.90
C GLY A 113 -0.27 -0.69 5.03
N GLY A 114 -1.45 -0.60 5.67
CA GLY A 114 -1.81 -1.53 6.73
C GLY A 114 -2.09 -2.97 6.25
N ALA A 115 -2.32 -3.88 7.20
CA ALA A 115 -2.49 -5.32 6.97
C ALA A 115 -3.35 -5.68 5.74
N ARG A 116 -2.76 -6.44 4.80
CA ARG A 116 -3.44 -6.90 3.57
C ARG A 116 -2.74 -8.07 2.91
N THR A 117 -3.47 -8.76 2.05
CA THR A 117 -2.89 -9.77 1.15
C THR A 117 -2.25 -9.10 -0.06
N MET A 118 -0.97 -9.38 -0.30
CA MET A 118 -0.32 -9.17 -1.59
C MET A 118 -0.19 -10.51 -2.33
N THR A 119 -0.05 -10.42 -3.66
CA THR A 119 0.18 -11.58 -4.52
C THR A 119 1.58 -11.51 -5.11
N ALA A 120 2.40 -12.54 -4.89
CA ALA A 120 3.72 -12.64 -5.48
C ALA A 120 3.73 -13.69 -6.59
N ASP A 121 4.01 -13.26 -7.83
CA ASP A 121 4.11 -14.16 -8.98
C ASP A 121 5.49 -14.82 -9.04
N LEU A 122 5.55 -16.14 -8.94
CA LEU A 122 6.78 -16.92 -9.09
C LEU A 122 6.76 -17.79 -10.37
N ALA A 123 5.69 -17.69 -11.18
CA ALA A 123 5.54 -18.48 -12.39
C ALA A 123 6.65 -18.16 -13.40
N GLY A 124 7.37 -19.19 -13.86
CA GLY A 124 8.50 -19.07 -14.78
C GLY A 124 9.76 -18.44 -14.18
N LYS A 125 9.75 -18.06 -12.89
CA LYS A 125 10.88 -17.41 -12.21
C LYS A 125 11.75 -18.40 -11.43
N LEU A 126 11.20 -19.56 -11.08
CA LEU A 126 11.95 -20.61 -10.37
C LEU A 126 12.53 -21.66 -11.34
N PRO A 127 13.74 -22.19 -11.07
CA PRO A 127 14.20 -23.41 -11.71
C PRO A 127 13.24 -24.59 -11.48
N VAL A 128 13.06 -25.42 -12.51
CA VAL A 128 12.30 -26.67 -12.36
C VAL A 128 12.98 -27.56 -11.32
N GLY A 129 12.19 -28.13 -10.41
CA GLY A 129 12.64 -28.92 -9.28
C GLY A 129 12.85 -28.13 -7.99
N THR A 130 12.77 -26.79 -8.00
CA THR A 130 12.85 -25.99 -6.77
C THR A 130 11.70 -26.33 -5.83
N GLN A 131 12.03 -26.81 -4.64
CA GLN A 131 11.06 -27.09 -3.58
C GLN A 131 11.19 -26.12 -2.40
N ARG A 132 12.35 -25.48 -2.21
CA ARG A 132 12.54 -24.49 -1.15
C ARG A 132 12.91 -23.15 -1.74
N ILE A 133 12.28 -22.11 -1.22
CA ILE A 133 12.62 -20.73 -1.53
C ILE A 133 12.95 -19.99 -0.23
N ARG A 134 13.69 -18.90 -0.35
CA ARG A 134 14.01 -18.03 0.76
C ARG A 134 13.79 -16.58 0.34
N ILE A 135 13.05 -15.84 1.15
CA ILE A 135 12.75 -14.44 0.94
C ILE A 135 13.60 -13.64 1.92
N TRP A 136 14.39 -12.70 1.43
CA TRP A 136 15.29 -11.88 2.24
C TRP A 136 14.91 -10.40 2.16
N THR A 137 15.00 -9.70 3.28
CA THR A 137 14.79 -8.25 3.33
C THR A 137 15.41 -7.67 4.60
N ASN A 138 15.55 -6.34 4.64
CA ASN A 138 15.81 -5.60 5.87
C ASN A 138 14.67 -4.62 6.20
N LEU A 139 13.54 -4.73 5.50
CA LEU A 139 12.33 -3.97 5.80
C LEU A 139 11.57 -4.67 6.92
N GLN A 140 11.00 -3.89 7.83
CA GLN A 140 10.28 -4.40 8.99
C GLN A 140 8.89 -4.92 8.60
N ILE A 141 8.84 -6.11 8.00
CA ILE A 141 7.62 -6.73 7.48
C ILE A 141 7.21 -7.89 8.37
N TYR A 142 5.95 -7.86 8.81
CA TYR A 142 5.33 -8.91 9.59
C TYR A 142 4.36 -9.71 8.72
N TRP A 143 4.61 -11.00 8.60
CA TRP A 143 3.70 -11.92 7.90
C TRP A 143 2.85 -12.67 8.91
N ASP A 144 1.57 -12.87 8.66
CA ASP A 144 0.70 -13.69 9.52
C ASP A 144 0.05 -14.84 8.75
N ASN A 145 0.00 -14.78 7.42
CA ASN A 145 -0.49 -15.88 6.60
C ASN A 145 0.21 -15.93 5.24
N ILE A 146 0.58 -17.12 4.82
CA ILE A 146 1.19 -17.37 3.51
C ILE A 146 0.58 -18.63 2.93
N MET A 147 0.04 -18.50 1.73
CA MET A 147 -0.54 -19.60 0.98
C MET A 147 0.13 -19.72 -0.39
N ILE A 148 0.33 -20.94 -0.84
CA ILE A 148 0.89 -21.29 -2.13
C ILE A 148 -0.27 -21.69 -3.04
N ASP A 149 -0.42 -20.97 -4.13
CA ASP A 149 -1.45 -21.24 -5.12
C ASP A 149 -0.82 -21.64 -6.47
N ARG A 150 -1.33 -22.73 -7.05
CA ARG A 150 -0.89 -23.27 -8.35
C ARG A 150 -2.02 -23.30 -9.37
N THR A 151 -3.09 -22.56 -9.10
CA THR A 151 -4.29 -22.52 -9.92
C THR A 151 -3.94 -21.97 -11.29
N ASP A 152 -4.50 -22.58 -12.33
CA ASP A 152 -4.41 -22.04 -13.69
C ASP A 152 -5.09 -20.66 -13.74
N GLN A 153 -4.36 -19.68 -14.27
CA GLN A 153 -4.82 -18.31 -14.41
C GLN A 153 -5.65 -18.09 -15.69
N ASN A 154 -5.78 -19.11 -16.54
CA ASN A 154 -6.65 -19.14 -17.71
C ASN A 154 -8.12 -19.34 -17.30
N GLN A 155 -8.64 -18.35 -16.59
CA GLN A 155 -10.03 -18.27 -16.17
C GLN A 155 -10.63 -16.95 -16.63
N SER A 156 -11.93 -16.94 -16.86
CA SER A 156 -12.66 -15.73 -17.24
C SER A 156 -13.24 -15.06 -16.01
N ALA A 157 -12.97 -13.77 -15.84
CA ALA A 157 -13.79 -12.90 -15.01
C ALA A 157 -14.39 -11.80 -15.85
N ARG A 158 -15.48 -11.24 -15.31
CA ARG A 158 -16.15 -10.08 -15.87
C ARG A 158 -15.92 -8.92 -14.92
N LEU A 159 -15.25 -7.91 -15.43
CA LEU A 159 -15.17 -6.61 -14.77
C LEU A 159 -16.36 -5.79 -15.24
N SER A 160 -17.08 -5.21 -14.30
CA SER A 160 -18.16 -4.26 -14.57
C SER A 160 -17.87 -3.04 -13.71
N GLU A 161 -17.68 -1.90 -14.37
CA GLU A 161 -17.53 -0.64 -13.68
C GLU A 161 -18.85 -0.27 -13.00
N ILE A 162 -18.75 0.20 -11.77
CA ILE A 162 -19.89 0.77 -11.05
C ILE A 162 -19.71 2.28 -11.13
N PRO A 163 -20.60 2.99 -11.83
CA PRO A 163 -20.47 4.44 -11.96
C PRO A 163 -20.42 5.10 -10.59
N LEU A 164 -19.47 6.03 -10.44
CA LEU A 164 -19.45 6.94 -9.31
C LEU A 164 -20.65 7.88 -9.44
N ALA A 165 -21.54 7.83 -8.46
CA ALA A 165 -22.81 8.56 -8.45
C ALA A 165 -22.72 9.87 -7.65
N GLY A 166 -21.80 9.94 -6.69
CA GLY A 166 -21.55 11.11 -5.86
C GLY A 166 -20.13 11.12 -5.31
N ALA A 167 -19.57 12.32 -5.16
CA ALA A 167 -18.31 12.54 -4.47
C ALA A 167 -18.33 13.90 -3.75
N ASP A 168 -18.36 13.88 -2.42
CA ASP A 168 -18.43 15.08 -1.59
C ASP A 168 -17.14 15.24 -0.78
N LEU A 169 -16.34 16.25 -1.11
CA LEU A 169 -15.16 16.62 -0.34
C LEU A 169 -15.57 17.42 0.89
N ARG A 170 -15.23 16.94 2.08
CA ARG A 170 -15.62 17.57 3.35
C ARG A 170 -14.59 17.38 4.45
N TYR A 171 -14.72 18.17 5.51
CA TYR A 171 -13.98 17.94 6.73
C TYR A 171 -14.69 16.92 7.62
N HIS A 172 -14.12 15.73 7.76
CA HIS A 172 -14.59 14.71 8.69
C HIS A 172 -13.88 14.80 10.05
N GLY A 173 -12.62 15.22 10.03
CA GLY A 173 -11.70 15.13 11.15
C GLY A 173 -10.90 13.83 11.13
N PHE A 174 -10.40 13.43 12.29
CA PHE A 174 -9.46 12.32 12.43
C PHE A 174 -10.15 11.14 13.13
N PRO A 175 -10.44 10.04 12.41
CA PRO A 175 -11.02 8.83 13.00
C PRO A 175 -10.21 8.31 14.19
N PHE A 176 -10.91 7.72 15.17
CA PHE A 176 -10.27 7.17 16.37
C PHE A 176 -9.40 5.98 15.99
N LYS A 177 -8.08 6.19 16.03
CA LYS A 177 -7.09 5.16 15.78
C LYS A 177 -7.01 4.18 16.95
N ILE A 178 -7.09 2.89 16.64
CA ILE A 178 -6.79 1.78 17.53
C ILE A 178 -5.47 1.19 17.06
N GLU A 179 -4.46 1.26 17.91
CA GLU A 179 -3.17 0.62 17.67
C GLU A 179 -3.23 -0.84 18.16
N GLY A 180 -2.95 -1.76 17.26
CA GLY A 180 -2.87 -3.20 17.51
C GLY A 180 -1.45 -3.65 17.85
N GLN A 181 -1.21 -4.94 17.65
CA GLN A 181 0.11 -5.56 17.71
C GLN A 181 0.30 -6.42 16.45
N PRO A 182 1.50 -6.45 15.84
CA PRO A 182 2.68 -5.64 16.13
C PRO A 182 2.45 -4.14 15.86
N PRO A 183 3.39 -3.24 16.21
CA PRO A 183 3.34 -1.84 15.79
C PRO A 183 3.08 -1.73 14.29
N GLY A 184 2.26 -0.74 13.89
CA GLY A 184 1.83 -0.58 12.51
C GLY A 184 0.44 -1.15 12.23
N ASN A 185 0.00 -2.16 12.99
CA ASN A 185 -1.33 -2.77 12.89
C ASN A 185 -2.42 -1.82 13.39
N VAL A 186 -2.88 -0.94 12.52
CA VAL A 186 -3.82 0.13 12.85
C VAL A 186 -5.21 -0.16 12.30
N SER A 187 -6.22 0.09 13.13
CA SER A 187 -7.61 0.16 12.70
C SER A 187 -8.23 1.50 13.15
N TYR A 188 -9.34 1.88 12.52
CA TYR A 188 -9.98 3.17 12.77
C TYR A 188 -11.47 3.00 13.03
N VAL A 189 -12.00 3.69 14.04
CA VAL A 189 -13.44 3.83 14.26
C VAL A 189 -13.89 5.11 13.57
N TYR A 190 -14.48 4.96 12.38
CA TYR A 190 -14.83 6.05 11.49
C TYR A 190 -15.78 7.07 12.14
N GLU A 191 -16.80 6.58 12.85
CA GLU A 191 -17.87 7.38 13.46
C GLU A 191 -17.38 8.21 14.65
N LYS A 192 -16.24 7.83 15.24
CA LYS A 192 -15.61 8.52 16.36
C LYS A 192 -14.46 9.38 15.85
N ALA A 193 -14.78 10.54 15.30
CA ALA A 193 -13.77 11.47 14.79
C ALA A 193 -13.41 12.58 15.79
N SER A 194 -12.13 12.93 15.84
CA SER A 194 -11.63 14.13 16.49
C SER A 194 -11.60 15.29 15.50
N ALA A 195 -12.12 16.46 15.90
CA ALA A 195 -12.04 17.67 15.09
C ALA A 195 -10.62 18.29 15.04
N THR A 196 -9.67 17.78 15.83
CA THR A 196 -8.28 18.25 15.90
C THR A 196 -7.30 17.08 15.86
N GLY A 197 -6.08 17.30 15.39
CA GLY A 197 -5.07 16.26 15.29
C GLY A 197 -3.66 16.86 15.11
N PRO A 198 -2.60 16.13 15.48
CA PRO A 198 -1.22 16.62 15.48
C PRO A 198 -0.55 16.59 14.10
N TYR A 199 -1.32 16.81 13.04
CA TYR A 199 -0.81 16.74 11.67
C TYR A 199 -0.55 18.12 11.10
N THR A 200 0.52 18.24 10.31
CA THR A 200 0.80 19.48 9.59
C THR A 200 -0.22 19.70 8.47
N ARG A 201 -0.22 20.93 7.96
CA ARG A 201 -1.11 21.42 6.92
C ARG A 201 -0.27 22.24 5.96
N PRO A 202 0.20 21.64 4.86
CA PRO A 202 0.98 22.37 3.86
C PRO A 202 0.23 23.64 3.40
N ALA A 203 0.94 24.75 3.27
CA ALA A 203 0.37 26.00 2.78
C ALA A 203 0.06 25.90 1.29
N GLY A 204 -1.05 26.48 0.85
CA GLY A 204 -1.40 26.50 -0.58
C GLY A 204 -2.89 26.39 -0.84
N ALA A 205 -3.22 26.17 -2.12
CA ALA A 205 -4.58 26.11 -2.63
C ALA A 205 -5.11 24.67 -2.61
N TYR A 206 -6.09 24.42 -1.76
CA TYR A 206 -6.83 23.15 -1.70
C TYR A 206 -8.14 23.27 -2.46
N THR A 207 -8.67 22.11 -2.87
CA THR A 207 -10.01 22.03 -3.43
C THR A 207 -11.06 22.49 -2.40
N ARG A 208 -12.04 23.26 -2.87
CA ARG A 208 -13.22 23.69 -2.11
C ARG A 208 -14.04 22.48 -1.65
N TYR A 209 -14.68 22.59 -0.50
CA TYR A 209 -15.63 21.56 -0.07
C TYR A 209 -16.86 21.50 -0.97
N GLY A 210 -17.54 20.35 -0.93
CA GLY A 210 -18.72 20.05 -1.72
C GLY A 210 -18.43 19.05 -2.85
N ASP A 211 -19.25 19.12 -3.88
CA ASP A 211 -19.19 18.21 -5.02
C ASP A 211 -17.85 18.32 -5.78
N VAL A 212 -17.13 17.20 -5.80
CA VAL A 212 -15.89 16.97 -6.54
C VAL A 212 -16.00 15.83 -7.54
N LEU A 213 -17.21 15.31 -7.80
CA LEU A 213 -17.45 14.25 -8.78
C LEU A 213 -16.79 14.55 -10.15
N PRO A 214 -16.88 15.77 -10.71
CA PRO A 214 -16.24 16.07 -11.99
C PRO A 214 -14.71 15.91 -11.99
N LEU A 215 -14.05 15.98 -10.83
CA LEU A 215 -12.60 15.77 -10.69
C LEU A 215 -12.20 14.29 -10.64
N LEU A 216 -13.15 13.39 -10.33
CA LEU A 216 -12.86 11.97 -10.05
C LEU A 216 -13.36 11.01 -11.14
N THR A 217 -13.97 11.55 -12.20
CA THR A 217 -14.49 10.74 -13.32
C THR A 217 -13.44 10.43 -14.39
N ASN A 218 -12.29 11.09 -14.38
CA ASN A 218 -11.20 10.90 -15.35
C ASN A 218 -9.82 11.04 -14.68
N TRP A 219 -8.78 10.55 -15.35
CA TRP A 219 -7.38 10.73 -14.95
C TRP A 219 -6.72 11.79 -15.85
N ASP A 220 -7.10 13.05 -15.68
CA ASP A 220 -6.84 14.14 -16.62
C ASP A 220 -6.16 15.36 -15.97
N ASP A 221 -5.23 15.15 -15.04
CA ASP A 221 -4.45 16.19 -14.34
C ASP A 221 -5.28 17.15 -13.46
N LYS A 222 -6.59 16.95 -13.36
CA LYS A 222 -7.46 17.62 -12.38
C LYS A 222 -7.51 16.79 -11.10
N LEU A 223 -7.08 17.37 -10.00
CA LEU A 223 -6.97 16.69 -8.71
C LEU A 223 -7.98 17.24 -7.71
N ALA A 224 -8.63 16.36 -6.96
CA ALA A 224 -9.18 16.75 -5.66
C ALA A 224 -8.01 16.89 -4.68
N VAL A 225 -7.64 18.12 -4.35
CA VAL A 225 -6.55 18.45 -3.43
C VAL A 225 -7.12 18.64 -2.03
N PHE A 226 -6.81 17.73 -1.13
CA PHE A 226 -7.32 17.75 0.25
C PHE A 226 -6.22 17.37 1.24
N GLY A 227 -6.39 17.76 2.50
CA GLY A 227 -5.35 17.67 3.53
C GLY A 227 -5.80 16.92 4.79
N SER A 228 -4.98 17.04 5.84
CA SER A 228 -5.19 16.39 7.14
C SER A 228 -6.60 16.63 7.70
N GLY A 229 -7.39 15.55 7.80
CA GLY A 229 -8.75 15.54 8.36
C GLY A 229 -9.86 15.77 7.33
N ASP A 230 -9.52 16.06 6.09
CA ASP A 230 -10.47 16.02 4.98
C ASP A 230 -10.70 14.58 4.51
N GLU A 231 -11.86 14.35 3.90
CA GLU A 231 -12.19 13.12 3.20
C GLU A 231 -13.00 13.43 1.94
N VAL A 232 -13.02 12.50 0.99
CA VAL A 232 -14.04 12.47 -0.06
C VAL A 232 -14.99 11.31 0.22
N ALA A 233 -16.25 11.64 0.54
CA ALA A 233 -17.31 10.65 0.67
C ALA A 233 -17.81 10.25 -0.73
N LEU A 234 -17.71 8.96 -1.06
CA LEU A 234 -18.03 8.42 -2.39
C LEU A 234 -19.30 7.57 -2.34
N ASP A 235 -20.20 7.81 -3.29
CA ASP A 235 -21.40 7.00 -3.52
C ASP A 235 -21.31 6.34 -4.90
N PHE A 236 -21.65 5.06 -4.98
CA PHE A 236 -21.63 4.27 -6.21
C PHE A 236 -23.03 3.79 -6.55
N ASP A 237 -23.43 3.82 -7.82
CA ASP A 237 -24.74 3.31 -8.27
C ASP A 237 -24.64 1.89 -8.85
N PRO A 238 -25.02 0.84 -8.10
CA PRO A 238 -24.99 -0.54 -8.58
C PRO A 238 -26.18 -0.91 -9.47
N SER A 239 -27.12 0.01 -9.76
CA SER A 239 -28.39 -0.31 -10.43
C SER A 239 -28.23 -0.93 -11.82
N GLN A 240 -27.14 -0.62 -12.51
CA GLN A 240 -26.83 -1.12 -13.85
C GLN A 240 -25.93 -2.37 -13.87
N LEU A 241 -25.63 -2.96 -12.70
CA LEU A 241 -24.84 -4.18 -12.66
C LEU A 241 -25.58 -5.33 -13.36
N PRO A 242 -24.89 -6.11 -14.21
CA PRO A 242 -25.53 -7.24 -14.89
C PRO A 242 -26.00 -8.30 -13.90
N SER A 243 -27.03 -9.06 -14.25
CA SER A 243 -27.41 -10.25 -13.46
C SER A 243 -26.23 -11.22 -13.36
N LEU A 244 -26.04 -11.83 -12.19
CA LEU A 244 -25.01 -12.85 -12.02
C LEU A 244 -25.39 -14.13 -12.79
N PRO A 245 -24.51 -14.67 -13.63
CA PRO A 245 -24.70 -16.01 -14.17
C PRO A 245 -24.72 -17.06 -13.07
N ASP A 246 -25.38 -18.19 -13.31
CA ASP A 246 -25.43 -19.29 -12.36
C ASP A 246 -24.02 -19.77 -11.97
N GLY A 247 -23.79 -19.92 -10.66
CA GLY A 247 -22.51 -20.36 -10.10
C GLY A 247 -21.43 -19.27 -10.00
N TRP A 248 -21.74 -18.01 -10.34
CA TRP A 248 -20.81 -16.89 -10.17
C TRP A 248 -21.00 -16.17 -8.83
N THR A 249 -19.91 -15.69 -8.25
CA THR A 249 -19.88 -14.78 -7.11
C THR A 249 -19.52 -13.37 -7.59
N ARG A 250 -20.06 -12.35 -6.92
CA ARG A 250 -19.67 -10.95 -7.13
C ARG A 250 -18.82 -10.46 -5.98
N ASP A 251 -17.65 -9.94 -6.32
CA ASP A 251 -16.80 -9.16 -5.43
C ASP A 251 -16.70 -7.72 -5.93
N TYR A 252 -16.29 -6.82 -5.04
CA TYR A 252 -16.06 -5.41 -5.31
C TYR A 252 -14.64 -5.05 -4.94
N PHE A 253 -13.98 -4.25 -5.76
CA PHE A 253 -12.70 -3.64 -5.43
C PHE A 253 -12.77 -2.15 -5.76
N PHE A 254 -12.16 -1.34 -4.91
CA PHE A 254 -12.07 0.10 -5.10
C PHE A 254 -10.75 0.42 -5.80
N VAL A 255 -10.82 1.20 -6.89
CA VAL A 255 -9.65 1.70 -7.59
C VAL A 255 -9.54 3.20 -7.32
N ALA A 256 -8.46 3.59 -6.66
CA ALA A 256 -8.07 4.98 -6.48
C ALA A 256 -6.81 5.27 -7.30
N HIS A 257 -6.79 6.43 -7.95
CA HIS A 257 -5.60 6.99 -8.56
C HIS A 257 -5.32 8.33 -7.89
N GLY A 258 -4.14 8.47 -7.30
CA GLY A 258 -3.81 9.64 -6.52
C GLY A 258 -2.33 9.76 -6.25
N TYR A 259 -1.96 10.94 -5.80
CA TYR A 259 -0.62 11.26 -5.33
C TYR A 259 -0.69 11.56 -3.85
N GLU A 260 0.35 11.16 -3.13
CA GLU A 260 0.54 11.49 -1.74
C GLU A 260 1.80 12.36 -1.64
N LYS A 261 1.73 13.39 -0.80
CA LYS A 261 2.85 14.25 -0.48
C LYS A 261 3.05 14.18 1.02
N ASP A 262 4.11 13.47 1.40
CA ASP A 262 4.48 13.27 2.79
C ASP A 262 4.75 14.61 3.49
N MET A 263 4.38 14.63 4.76
CA MET A 263 4.45 15.73 5.70
C MET A 263 5.70 15.71 6.58
N ASP A 264 6.52 14.65 6.47
CA ASP A 264 7.81 14.51 7.14
C ASP A 264 8.79 15.62 6.70
N PHE A 265 9.60 16.11 7.64
CA PHE A 265 10.56 17.20 7.43
C PHE A 265 11.56 16.93 6.29
N TYR A 266 11.94 15.68 6.07
CA TYR A 266 12.87 15.30 5.00
C TYR A 266 12.16 14.96 3.68
N ALA A 267 10.84 15.00 3.64
CA ALA A 267 10.08 14.88 2.39
C ALA A 267 10.29 16.14 1.54
N TYR A 268 10.25 15.97 0.22
CA TYR A 268 10.46 17.08 -0.70
C TYR A 268 9.31 18.10 -0.60
N ASP A 269 9.65 19.33 -0.20
CA ASP A 269 8.74 20.47 -0.12
C ASP A 269 7.50 20.21 0.76
N PHE A 270 7.71 19.58 1.93
CA PHE A 270 6.67 19.15 2.87
C PHE A 270 5.78 20.29 3.43
N THR A 271 6.17 21.56 3.23
CA THR A 271 5.48 22.73 3.80
C THR A 271 4.47 23.36 2.85
N SER A 272 4.43 22.93 1.58
CA SER A 272 3.55 23.52 0.58
C SER A 272 2.74 22.47 -0.20
N VAL A 273 1.58 22.85 -0.73
CA VAL A 273 0.77 22.00 -1.61
C VAL A 273 1.45 21.86 -2.98
N ASP A 274 1.89 22.97 -3.52
CA ASP A 274 2.60 23.02 -4.80
C ASP A 274 4.00 22.41 -4.71
N PRO A 275 4.62 22.08 -5.84
CA PRO A 275 4.00 22.00 -7.16
C PRO A 275 3.06 20.78 -7.29
N LEU A 276 1.88 20.94 -7.90
CA LEU A 276 0.96 19.80 -8.09
C LEU A 276 1.51 18.75 -9.08
N PRO A 277 1.32 17.45 -8.85
CA PRO A 277 1.70 16.42 -9.81
C PRO A 277 0.80 16.44 -11.05
N TYR A 278 1.32 15.99 -12.19
CA TYR A 278 0.56 15.81 -13.44
C TYR A 278 1.12 14.65 -14.26
N SER A 279 0.29 14.03 -15.08
CA SER A 279 0.55 12.78 -15.82
C SER A 279 1.86 12.80 -16.62
N ARG A 280 2.19 13.93 -17.25
CA ARG A 280 3.38 14.10 -18.11
C ARG A 280 4.62 14.65 -17.38
N MET A 281 4.59 14.75 -16.05
CA MET A 281 5.70 15.29 -15.28
C MET A 281 6.97 14.41 -15.37
N GLY A 282 6.79 13.09 -15.52
CA GLY A 282 7.85 12.11 -15.36
C GLY A 282 8.07 11.83 -13.88
N ASN A 283 9.19 12.28 -13.33
CA ASN A 283 9.47 12.14 -11.90
C ASN A 283 8.97 13.35 -11.12
N TYR A 284 8.63 13.12 -9.86
CA TYR A 284 8.42 14.17 -8.88
C TYR A 284 9.61 14.24 -7.90
N PRO A 285 10.18 15.43 -7.62
CA PRO A 285 9.86 16.70 -8.27
C PRO A 285 10.30 16.75 -9.74
N TYR A 286 9.74 17.70 -10.50
CA TYR A 286 9.98 17.88 -11.93
C TYR A 286 10.83 19.14 -12.23
N PRO A 287 12.13 19.17 -11.89
CA PRO A 287 12.97 20.38 -12.02
C PRO A 287 13.02 20.89 -13.46
N GLY A 288 12.94 22.22 -13.62
CA GLY A 288 12.94 22.87 -14.94
C GLY A 288 11.63 22.73 -15.72
N LYS A 289 10.61 22.09 -15.14
CA LYS A 289 9.23 22.07 -15.64
C LYS A 289 8.31 22.79 -14.66
N SER A 290 7.10 23.08 -15.11
CA SER A 290 6.00 23.60 -14.28
C SER A 290 4.74 22.76 -14.49
N PHE A 291 3.81 22.84 -13.56
CA PHE A 291 2.44 22.42 -13.83
C PHE A 291 1.89 23.21 -15.03
N PRO A 292 1.13 22.60 -15.96
CA PRO A 292 0.57 23.31 -17.09
C PRO A 292 -0.40 24.42 -16.66
N LEU A 293 -0.38 25.55 -17.36
CA LEU A 293 -1.27 26.70 -17.12
C LEU A 293 -2.07 27.07 -18.38
N ASP A 294 -2.37 26.09 -19.23
CA ASP A 294 -3.34 26.28 -20.32
C ASP A 294 -4.77 26.46 -19.76
N ASP A 295 -5.71 26.87 -20.62
CA ASP A 295 -7.09 27.16 -20.21
C ASP A 295 -7.75 25.98 -19.48
N PHE A 296 -7.41 24.74 -19.83
CA PHE A 296 -7.98 23.55 -19.19
C PHE A 296 -7.54 23.43 -17.72
N HIS A 297 -6.23 23.59 -17.46
CA HIS A 297 -5.68 23.50 -16.12
C HIS A 297 -5.99 24.74 -15.27
N LEU A 298 -5.89 25.94 -15.87
CA LEU A 298 -6.15 27.19 -15.16
C LEU A 298 -7.61 27.30 -14.72
N ASN A 299 -8.57 26.93 -15.58
CA ASN A 299 -9.98 26.91 -15.20
C ASN A 299 -10.24 25.92 -14.06
N TYR A 300 -9.62 24.73 -14.10
CA TYR A 300 -9.68 23.78 -12.98
C TYR A 300 -9.19 24.40 -11.67
N LEU A 301 -8.01 25.01 -11.68
CA LEU A 301 -7.42 25.62 -10.47
C LEU A 301 -8.30 26.74 -9.92
N LEU A 302 -8.80 27.62 -10.79
CA LEU A 302 -9.64 28.76 -10.39
C LEU A 302 -11.02 28.34 -9.89
N GLU A 303 -11.61 27.31 -10.51
CA GLU A 303 -12.92 26.81 -10.14
C GLU A 303 -12.84 26.01 -8.83
N TYR A 304 -11.93 25.04 -8.75
CA TYR A 304 -11.89 24.05 -7.67
C TYR A 304 -10.94 24.39 -6.54
N ASN A 305 -9.73 24.88 -6.81
CA ASN A 305 -8.71 25.08 -5.79
C ASN A 305 -8.81 26.46 -5.12
N SER A 306 -9.99 26.77 -4.57
CA SER A 306 -10.31 28.07 -3.98
C SER A 306 -10.22 28.10 -2.45
N ARG A 307 -9.86 27.00 -1.79
CA ARG A 307 -9.68 26.93 -0.32
C ARG A 307 -8.19 27.12 0.00
N TYR A 308 -7.78 28.36 0.24
CA TYR A 308 -6.39 28.66 0.59
C TYR A 308 -6.11 28.41 2.07
N MET A 309 -5.05 27.66 2.36
CA MET A 309 -4.55 27.44 3.72
C MET A 309 -3.20 28.14 3.91
N SER A 310 -3.04 28.75 5.08
CA SER A 310 -1.86 29.54 5.40
C SER A 310 -0.66 28.70 5.83
N GLY A 311 -0.92 27.47 6.32
CA GLY A 311 0.05 26.60 6.98
C GLY A 311 0.45 27.05 8.39
N ASN A 312 -0.10 28.18 8.88
CA ASN A 312 0.15 28.74 10.20
C ASN A 312 -1.09 28.62 11.11
N GLU A 313 -1.99 27.67 10.85
CA GLU A 313 -3.20 27.51 11.66
C GLU A 313 -2.86 27.15 13.12
N ALA A 314 -3.57 27.76 14.08
CA ALA A 314 -3.32 27.57 15.50
C ALA A 314 -3.37 26.10 15.91
N HIS A 315 -2.34 25.67 16.63
CA HIS A 315 -2.09 24.25 16.83
C HIS A 315 -3.07 23.58 17.80
N GLY A 316 -4.00 22.81 17.25
CA GLY A 316 -4.70 21.76 17.99
C GLY A 316 -3.90 20.45 17.95
N TYR A 317 -2.72 20.39 18.56
CA TYR A 317 -1.81 19.21 18.51
C TYR A 317 -2.30 17.98 19.29
N ALA A 318 -3.58 17.88 19.58
CA ALA A 318 -4.12 16.75 20.33
C ALA A 318 -5.43 16.29 19.71
N PHE A 319 -5.64 14.98 19.73
CA PHE A 319 -6.94 14.43 19.49
C PHE A 319 -7.89 14.80 20.62
N LYS A 320 -9.09 15.24 20.26
CA LYS A 320 -10.21 15.53 21.16
C LYS A 320 -11.43 14.77 20.65
N TYR A 321 -11.50 13.51 21.02
CA TYR A 321 -12.66 12.68 20.72
C TYR A 321 -13.83 13.12 21.60
N LYS A 322 -15.00 13.31 20.97
CA LYS A 322 -16.26 13.46 21.71
C LYS A 322 -16.70 12.05 22.13
N TYR A 323 -17.05 11.91 23.41
CA TYR A 323 -17.64 10.69 23.98
C TYR A 323 -19.16 10.88 24.09
#